data_AF-A0A6A4YW64-F1
#
_entry.id   AF-A0A6A4YW64-F1
#
_cell.length_a   1.000
_cell.length_b   1.000
_cell.length_c   1.000
_cell.angle_alpha   90.00
_cell.angle_beta   90.00
_cell.angle_gamma   90.00
#
_symmetry.space_group_name_H-M   'P 1'
#
loop_
_entity.id
_entity.type
_entity.pdbx_description
1 polymer ?
#
loop_
_entity_poly.entity_id
_entity_poly.type
_entity_poly.pdbx_seq_one_letter_code
_entity_poly.pdbx_strand_id
1 'polypeptide(L)'
;MQQATEPYVLGVDGRTFPVYFTDGTGDHRLKLTIVSVPTRTEHFLYLPDTTVSILASAAKCGVPTHAFKDFLLGHICLQKRLRKDTFFLGETRFTERSFQVNPPEPSDDIGGTPPSRRMMTDLGDVLRLLSDQRCYQERQIWSNQHLFDALLKGFEQLQLLASHFSTATCLPTNDTNY
;
A
#
# COMPACT_ATOMS: atom_id res chain seq x y z
N MET A 1 -13.90 14.38 16.29
CA MET A 1 -12.75 13.47 16.43
C MET A 1 -12.48 12.89 15.04
N GLN A 2 -11.38 13.28 14.39
CA GLN A 2 -10.99 12.73 13.08
C GLN A 2 -10.28 11.39 13.32
N GLN A 3 -10.90 10.29 12.92
CA GLN A 3 -10.25 8.97 12.85
C GLN A 3 -9.12 9.05 11.82
N ALA A 4 -7.94 8.55 12.20
CA ALA A 4 -6.82 8.39 11.28
C ALA A 4 -7.25 7.43 10.17
N THR A 5 -7.49 7.97 8.97
CA THR A 5 -7.82 7.19 7.79
C THR A 5 -6.50 6.67 7.21
N GLU A 6 -6.43 5.38 6.90
CA GLU A 6 -5.26 4.79 6.24
C GLU A 6 -4.90 5.58 4.96
N PRO A 7 -3.60 5.80 4.68
CA PRO A 7 -3.19 6.54 3.49
C PRO A 7 -3.50 5.75 2.23
N TYR A 8 -3.92 6.47 1.18
CA TYR A 8 -4.01 5.90 -0.16
C TYR A 8 -2.62 5.79 -0.77
N VAL A 9 -2.44 4.91 -1.75
CA VAL A 9 -1.14 4.71 -2.41
C VAL A 9 -1.24 5.18 -3.86
N LEU A 10 -0.38 6.13 -4.24
CA LEU A 10 -0.21 6.60 -5.60
C LEU A 10 1.02 5.92 -6.23
N GLY A 11 0.81 5.12 -7.27
CA GLY A 11 1.89 4.51 -8.06
C GLY A 11 2.16 5.28 -9.36
N VAL A 12 3.31 5.96 -9.47
CA VAL A 12 3.69 6.74 -10.67
C VAL A 12 5.18 6.61 -10.94
N ASP A 13 5.57 6.46 -12.22
CA ASP A 13 6.98 6.30 -12.66
C ASP A 13 7.73 5.17 -11.91
N GLY A 14 7.03 4.06 -11.62
CA GLY A 14 7.58 2.92 -10.89
C GLY A 14 7.82 3.16 -9.39
N ARG A 15 7.35 4.29 -8.83
CA ARG A 15 7.47 4.65 -7.42
C ARG A 15 6.10 4.73 -6.76
N THR A 16 6.05 4.47 -5.46
CA THR A 16 4.84 4.58 -4.66
C THR A 16 4.94 5.74 -3.68
N PHE A 17 3.86 6.51 -3.54
CA PHE A 17 3.77 7.66 -2.64
C PHE A 17 2.49 7.54 -1.81
N PRO A 18 2.56 7.69 -0.47
CA PRO A 18 1.36 7.78 0.34
C PRO A 18 0.65 9.12 0.09
N VAL A 19 -0.68 9.06 0.00
CA VAL A 19 -1.57 10.19 -0.27
C VAL A 19 -2.64 10.28 0.82
N TYR A 20 -2.75 11.47 1.40
CA TYR A 20 -3.74 11.79 2.42
C TYR A 20 -4.78 12.73 1.84
N PHE A 21 -6.04 12.40 2.11
CA PHE A 21 -7.20 13.25 1.84
C PHE A 21 -7.71 13.77 3.17
N THR A 22 -7.64 15.08 3.35
CA THR A 22 -8.18 15.75 4.53
C THR A 22 -9.26 16.71 4.11
N ASP A 23 -10.43 16.62 4.74
CA ASP A 23 -11.47 17.64 4.58
C ASP A 23 -10.90 18.99 5.02
N GLY A 24 -10.97 19.96 4.12
CA GLY A 24 -10.52 21.31 4.42
C GLY A 24 -11.56 22.07 5.25
N THR A 25 -11.11 23.14 5.89
CA THR A 25 -11.97 24.08 6.64
C THR A 25 -12.09 25.39 5.86
N GLY A 26 -13.31 25.96 5.75
CA GLY A 26 -13.56 27.22 5.03
C GLY A 26 -13.81 27.03 3.53
N ASP A 27 -13.23 27.88 2.67
CA ASP A 27 -13.43 27.86 1.20
C ASP A 27 -12.74 26.68 0.49
N HIS A 28 -11.85 25.97 1.20
CA HIS A 28 -11.18 24.77 0.70
C HIS A 28 -11.89 23.54 1.21
N ARG A 29 -12.55 22.78 0.33
CA ARG A 29 -13.31 21.59 0.72
C ARG A 29 -12.43 20.36 0.88
N LEU A 30 -11.39 20.23 0.08
CA LEU A 30 -10.52 19.04 0.10
C LEU A 30 -9.06 19.42 -0.04
N LYS A 31 -8.21 18.87 0.82
CA LYS A 31 -6.76 18.96 0.68
C LYS A 31 -6.20 17.57 0.38
N LEU A 32 -5.45 17.48 -0.72
CA LEU A 32 -4.66 16.32 -1.09
C LEU A 32 -3.22 16.55 -0.64
N THR A 33 -2.60 15.56 -0.01
CA THR A 33 -1.18 15.63 0.39
C THR A 33 -0.46 14.36 -0.03
N ILE A 34 0.55 14.48 -0.89
CA ILE A 34 1.43 13.40 -1.33
C ILE A 34 2.75 13.55 -0.57
N VAL A 35 3.23 12.50 0.08
CA VAL A 35 4.48 12.56 0.85
C VAL A 35 5.62 11.87 0.09
N SER A 36 6.67 12.62 -0.19
CA SER A 36 7.93 12.09 -0.69
C SER A 36 8.92 11.96 0.47
N VAL A 37 8.97 10.75 1.04
CA VAL A 37 9.88 10.41 2.14
C VAL A 37 11.36 10.59 1.76
N PRO A 38 11.84 10.14 0.58
CA PRO A 38 13.25 10.28 0.20
C PRO A 38 13.74 11.73 0.16
N THR A 39 12.86 12.65 -0.24
CA THR A 39 13.19 14.08 -0.38
C THR A 39 12.68 14.92 0.79
N ARG A 40 12.09 14.30 1.82
CA ARG A 40 11.47 14.98 2.98
C ARG A 40 10.57 16.14 2.56
N THR A 41 9.76 15.90 1.54
CA THR A 41 8.90 16.90 0.92
C THR A 41 7.46 16.42 0.92
N GLU A 42 6.55 17.28 1.35
CA GLU A 42 5.11 17.13 1.15
C GLU A 42 4.69 17.96 -0.06
N HIS A 43 3.87 17.36 -0.92
CA HIS A 43 3.24 18.02 -2.04
C HIS A 43 1.75 18.11 -1.73
N PHE A 44 1.20 19.31 -1.64
CA PHE A 44 -0.21 19.49 -1.30
C PHE A 44 -0.96 20.33 -2.33
N LEU A 45 -2.25 20.04 -2.46
CA LEU A 45 -3.16 20.78 -3.32
C LEU A 45 -4.48 20.97 -2.57
N TYR A 46 -4.95 22.22 -2.53
CA TYR A 46 -6.26 22.57 -2.00
C TYR A 46 -7.24 22.70 -3.14
N LEU A 47 -8.35 21.96 -3.06
CA LEU A 47 -9.45 22.04 -4.01
C LEU A 47 -10.60 22.81 -3.35
N PRO A 48 -11.08 23.90 -3.98
CA PRO A 48 -12.27 24.60 -3.51
C PRO A 48 -13.51 23.73 -3.71
N ASP A 49 -14.57 24.04 -2.96
CA ASP A 49 -15.83 23.29 -2.99
C ASP A 49 -16.41 23.11 -4.40
N THR A 50 -16.39 24.18 -5.19
CA THR A 50 -16.87 24.19 -6.57
C THR A 50 -16.14 23.16 -7.44
N THR A 51 -14.81 23.12 -7.37
CA THR A 51 -13.99 22.15 -8.10
C THR A 51 -14.27 20.72 -7.62
N VAL A 52 -14.37 20.51 -6.31
CA VAL A 52 -14.67 19.17 -5.76
C VAL A 52 -16.04 18.69 -6.24
N SER A 53 -17.04 19.56 -6.25
CA SER A 53 -18.39 19.25 -6.72
C SER A 53 -18.40 18.92 -8.21
N ILE A 54 -17.72 19.70 -9.06
CA ILE A 54 -17.58 19.45 -10.50
C ILE A 54 -16.90 18.10 -10.75
N LEU A 55 -15.78 17.82 -10.06
CA LEU A 55 -15.05 16.56 -10.20
C LEU A 55 -15.88 15.37 -9.73
N ALA A 56 -16.64 15.51 -8.65
CA ALA A 56 -17.51 14.45 -8.14
C ALA A 56 -18.64 14.13 -9.13
N SER A 57 -19.24 15.17 -9.74
CA SER A 57 -20.21 15.00 -10.82
C SER A 57 -19.60 14.32 -12.05
N ALA A 58 -18.39 14.72 -12.46
CA ALA A 58 -17.68 14.08 -13.58
C ALA A 58 -17.37 12.60 -13.31
N ALA A 59 -16.98 12.29 -12.07
CA ALA A 59 -16.73 10.93 -11.60
C ALA A 59 -18.02 10.13 -11.32
N LYS A 60 -19.21 10.76 -11.42
CA LYS A 60 -20.53 10.16 -11.12
C LYS A 60 -20.59 9.48 -9.75
N CYS A 61 -19.92 10.05 -8.75
CA CYS A 61 -19.84 9.50 -7.40
C CYS A 61 -19.93 10.60 -6.33
N GLY A 62 -20.12 10.20 -5.08
CA GLY A 62 -20.17 11.13 -3.95
C GLY A 62 -18.76 11.51 -3.47
N VAL A 63 -18.57 12.77 -3.04
CA VAL A 63 -17.31 13.28 -2.49
C VAL A 63 -16.70 12.41 -1.36
N PRO A 64 -17.46 11.91 -0.36
CA PRO A 64 -16.86 11.13 0.73
C PRO A 64 -16.51 9.69 0.33
N THR A 65 -16.83 9.26 -0.90
CA THR A 65 -16.67 7.86 -1.31
C THR A 65 -15.22 7.52 -1.66
N HIS A 66 -14.84 6.25 -1.48
CA HIS A 66 -13.54 5.74 -1.96
C HIS A 66 -13.39 5.90 -3.47
N ALA A 67 -14.46 5.66 -4.23
CA ALA A 67 -14.48 5.82 -5.68
C ALA A 67 -14.05 7.23 -6.13
N PHE A 68 -14.45 8.28 -5.40
CA PHE A 68 -14.03 9.65 -5.72
C PHE A 68 -12.53 9.86 -5.47
N LYS A 69 -11.99 9.30 -4.38
CA LYS A 69 -10.56 9.39 -4.06
C LYS A 69 -9.72 8.60 -5.08
N ASP A 70 -10.18 7.42 -5.48
CA ASP A 70 -9.53 6.61 -6.54
C ASP A 70 -9.56 7.34 -7.88
N PHE A 71 -10.67 7.99 -8.21
CA PHE A 71 -10.77 8.87 -9.38
C PHE A 71 -9.73 9.99 -9.33
N LEU A 72 -9.59 10.69 -8.20
CA LEU A 72 -8.58 11.74 -8.07
C LEU A 72 -7.15 11.20 -8.22
N LEU A 73 -6.82 10.08 -7.57
CA LEU A 73 -5.50 9.44 -7.67
C LEU A 73 -5.15 9.08 -9.12
N GLY A 74 -6.11 8.54 -9.87
CA GLY A 74 -5.93 8.19 -11.28
C GLY A 74 -5.65 9.38 -12.20
N HIS A 75 -5.95 10.61 -11.75
CA HIS A 75 -5.71 11.84 -12.51
C HIS A 75 -4.49 12.64 -12.02
N ILE A 76 -3.75 12.13 -11.02
CA ILE A 76 -2.51 12.74 -10.58
C ILE A 76 -1.38 12.28 -11.51
N CYS A 77 -0.71 13.24 -12.12
CA CYS A 77 0.42 13.02 -13.01
C CYS A 77 1.71 13.55 -12.40
N LEU A 78 2.81 12.83 -12.62
CA LEU A 78 4.16 13.30 -12.32
C LEU A 78 4.80 13.87 -13.59
N GLN A 79 5.20 15.14 -13.56
CA GLN A 79 5.98 15.76 -14.64
C GLN A 79 7.38 16.09 -14.15
N LYS A 80 8.40 15.64 -14.90
CA LYS A 80 9.79 16.02 -14.68
C LYS A 80 10.07 17.36 -15.36
N ARG A 81 9.99 18.46 -14.61
CA ARG A 81 10.39 19.79 -15.09
C ARG A 81 11.72 20.16 -14.46
N LEU A 82 12.72 20.52 -15.27
CA LEU A 82 14.02 21.01 -14.80
C LEU A 82 14.72 20.08 -13.78
N ARG A 83 14.66 18.75 -14.00
CA ARG A 83 15.17 17.70 -13.09
C ARG A 83 14.47 17.60 -11.73
N LYS A 84 13.28 18.19 -11.58
CA LYS A 84 12.47 18.12 -10.38
C LYS A 84 11.15 17.42 -10.64
N ASP A 85 10.87 16.42 -9.81
CA ASP A 85 9.62 15.68 -9.77
C ASP A 85 8.51 16.63 -9.28
N THR A 86 7.56 16.96 -10.16
CA THR A 86 6.46 17.87 -9.84
C THR A 86 5.12 17.19 -10.11
N PHE A 87 4.26 17.12 -9.10
CA PHE A 87 2.92 16.53 -9.21
C PHE A 87 1.91 17.55 -9.73
N PHE A 88 0.97 17.07 -10.54
CA PHE A 88 -0.14 17.82 -11.11
C PHE A 88 -1.44 17.05 -10.99
N LEU A 89 -2.55 17.76 -10.81
CA LEU A 89 -3.91 17.26 -11.01
C LEU A 89 -4.52 18.05 -12.17
N GLY A 90 -4.67 17.39 -13.32
CA GLY A 90 -4.94 18.10 -14.58
C GLY A 90 -3.81 19.09 -14.89
N GLU A 91 -4.13 20.37 -14.98
CA GLU A 91 -3.16 21.46 -15.19
C GLU A 91 -2.67 22.10 -13.88
N THR A 92 -3.26 21.73 -12.74
CA THR A 92 -2.99 22.39 -11.46
C THR A 92 -1.79 21.76 -10.77
N ARG A 93 -0.78 22.57 -10.49
CA ARG A 93 0.46 22.13 -9.82
C ARG A 93 0.24 21.95 -8.31
N PHE A 94 0.80 20.88 -7.74
CA PHE A 94 0.91 20.73 -6.29
C PHE A 94 1.97 21.67 -5.72
N THR A 95 1.64 22.30 -4.60
CA THR A 95 2.57 23.15 -3.84
C THR A 95 3.47 22.28 -2.99
N GLU A 96 4.73 22.65 -2.86
CA GLU A 96 5.73 21.86 -2.15
C GLU A 96 6.10 22.49 -0.81
N ARG A 97 6.25 21.67 0.21
CA ARG A 97 6.75 22.08 1.53
C ARG A 97 7.72 21.02 2.05
N SER A 98 8.91 21.44 2.44
CA SER A 98 9.82 20.55 3.16
C SER A 98 9.33 20.38 4.60
N PHE A 99 9.36 19.14 5.09
CA PHE A 99 9.19 18.87 6.51
C PHE A 99 10.58 18.56 7.10
N GLN A 100 11.06 19.46 7.95
CA GLN A 100 12.25 19.19 8.76
C GLN A 100 11.83 18.40 9.99
N VAL A 101 12.32 17.17 10.10
CA VAL A 101 12.42 16.46 11.38
C VAL A 101 13.72 16.96 12.02
N ASN A 102 13.71 18.14 12.63
CA ASN A 102 14.84 18.53 13.46
C ASN A 102 14.92 17.52 14.62
N PRO A 103 16.09 16.92 14.91
CA PRO A 103 16.25 16.19 16.17
C PRO A 103 15.91 17.18 17.30
N PRO A 104 15.11 16.79 18.30
CA PRO A 104 14.74 17.70 19.36
C PRO A 104 16.03 18.10 20.09
N GLU A 105 16.32 19.40 20.13
CA GLU A 105 17.24 19.91 21.15
C GLU A 105 16.62 19.62 22.53
N PRO A 106 17.42 19.19 23.52
CA PRO A 106 16.93 18.97 24.86
C PRO A 106 16.71 20.35 25.50
N SER A 107 15.52 20.91 25.36
CA SER A 107 15.10 22.06 26.15
C SER A 107 14.01 21.64 27.13
N ASP A 108 14.24 22.00 28.39
CA ASP A 108 13.50 21.60 29.58
C ASP A 108 11.98 21.83 29.52
N ASP A 109 11.30 20.96 30.25
CA ASP A 109 9.87 20.89 30.54
C ASP A 109 9.14 22.24 30.65
N ILE A 110 8.15 22.46 29.76
CA ILE A 110 6.81 22.99 30.13
C ILE A 110 5.73 22.35 29.24
N GLY A 111 4.95 21.45 29.84
CA GLY A 111 3.50 21.28 29.63
C GLY A 111 2.95 21.25 28.21
N GLY A 112 2.85 20.03 27.64
CA GLY A 112 1.96 19.71 26.53
C GLY A 112 2.65 18.84 25.50
N THR A 113 2.20 17.59 25.31
CA THR A 113 2.70 16.71 24.23
C THR A 113 2.59 17.44 22.89
N PRO A 114 3.71 17.81 22.24
CA PRO A 114 3.66 18.48 20.96
C PRO A 114 3.13 17.52 19.88
N PRO A 115 2.41 18.01 18.86
CA PRO A 115 1.84 17.17 17.79
C PRO A 115 2.89 16.35 17.02
N SER A 116 4.17 16.76 17.09
CA SER A 116 5.31 16.01 16.56
C SER A 116 5.56 14.68 17.27
N ARG A 117 5.33 14.58 18.59
CA ARG A 117 5.46 13.32 19.33
C ARG A 117 4.39 12.30 18.92
N ARG A 118 3.17 12.76 18.62
CA ARG A 118 2.08 11.89 18.13
C ARG A 118 2.35 11.36 16.72
N MET A 119 2.83 12.22 15.81
CA MET A 119 3.18 11.80 14.44
C MET A 119 4.37 10.82 14.41
N MET A 120 5.34 10.94 15.32
CA MET A 120 6.47 10.00 15.40
C MET A 120 6.07 8.63 15.94
N THR A 121 5.16 8.57 16.92
CA THR A 121 4.56 7.30 17.36
C THR A 121 3.71 6.69 16.27
N ASP A 122 2.89 7.47 15.57
CA ASP A 122 2.04 6.98 14.47
C ASP A 122 2.88 6.43 13.30
N LEU A 123 3.99 7.11 12.95
CA LEU A 123 4.93 6.61 11.94
C LEU A 123 5.68 5.36 12.43
N GLY A 124 6.05 5.32 13.71
CA GLY A 124 6.67 4.14 14.34
C GLY A 124 5.72 2.94 14.29
N ASP A 125 4.44 3.15 14.57
CA ASP A 125 3.41 2.12 14.52
C ASP A 125 3.11 1.68 13.09
N VAL A 126 3.13 2.58 12.10
CA VAL A 126 3.00 2.23 10.68
C VAL A 126 4.21 1.44 10.19
N LEU A 127 5.44 1.84 10.56
CA LEU A 127 6.64 1.07 10.21
C LEU A 127 6.65 -0.30 10.88
N ARG A 128 6.16 -0.38 12.13
CA ARG A 128 5.99 -1.65 12.85
C ARG A 128 4.93 -2.52 12.16
N LEU A 129 3.79 -1.95 11.77
CA LEU A 129 2.72 -2.65 11.06
C LEU A 129 3.17 -3.16 9.68
N LEU A 130 3.95 -2.36 8.94
CA LEU A 130 4.55 -2.77 7.66
C LEU A 130 5.61 -3.86 7.86
N SER A 131 6.38 -3.79 8.95
CA SER A 131 7.34 -4.85 9.30
C SER A 131 6.63 -6.15 9.69
N ASP A 132 5.51 -6.06 10.40
CA ASP A 132 4.66 -7.21 10.75
C ASP A 132 3.97 -7.79 9.52
N GLN A 133 3.48 -6.96 8.59
CA GLN A 133 2.94 -7.41 7.30
C GLN A 133 3.98 -8.09 6.43
N ARG A 134 5.20 -7.54 6.36
CA ARG A 134 6.31 -8.18 5.62
C ARG A 134 6.68 -9.52 6.25
N CYS A 135 6.75 -9.59 7.58
CA CYS A 135 7.00 -10.83 8.30
C CYS A 135 5.88 -11.85 8.06
N TYR A 136 4.62 -11.41 8.00
CA TYR A 136 3.48 -12.27 7.69
C TYR A 136 3.53 -12.81 6.25
N GLN A 137 3.87 -11.97 5.28
CA GLN A 137 4.05 -12.41 3.89
C GLN A 137 5.23 -13.38 3.75
N GLU A 138 6.36 -13.12 4.41
CA GLU A 138 7.51 -14.03 4.43
C GLU A 138 7.13 -15.39 5.07
N ARG A 139 6.33 -15.39 6.15
CA ARG A 139 5.77 -16.62 6.73
C ARG A 139 4.79 -17.33 5.82
N GLN A 140 3.94 -16.61 5.08
CA GLN A 140 3.05 -17.23 4.09
C GLN A 140 3.83 -17.85 2.94
N ILE A 141 4.89 -17.19 2.44
CA ILE A 141 5.76 -17.75 1.41
C ILE A 141 6.44 -19.02 1.93
N TRP A 142 7.03 -18.99 3.13
CA TRP A 142 7.64 -20.17 3.75
C TRP A 142 6.64 -21.30 4.01
N SER A 143 5.44 -20.98 4.49
CA SER A 143 4.37 -21.95 4.71
C SER A 143 3.94 -22.58 3.39
N ASN A 144 3.73 -21.78 2.35
CA ASN A 144 3.36 -22.28 1.03
C ASN A 144 4.48 -23.14 0.44
N GLN A 145 5.74 -22.77 0.64
CA GLN A 145 6.88 -23.53 0.15
C GLN A 145 7.00 -24.89 0.85
N HIS A 146 6.81 -24.95 2.17
CA HIS A 146 6.70 -26.22 2.89
C HIS A 146 5.49 -27.07 2.48
N LEU A 147 4.36 -26.44 2.18
CA LEU A 147 3.15 -27.12 1.72
C LEU A 147 3.39 -27.71 0.31
N PHE A 148 4.04 -26.96 -0.58
CA PHE A 148 4.45 -27.47 -1.89
C PHE A 148 5.46 -28.62 -1.78
N ASP A 149 6.47 -28.52 -0.92
CA ASP A 149 7.45 -29.60 -0.69
C ASP A 149 6.79 -30.87 -0.14
N ALA A 150 5.83 -30.72 0.79
CA ALA A 150 5.09 -31.84 1.35
C ALA A 150 4.17 -32.50 0.31
N LEU A 151 3.51 -31.70 -0.53
CA LEU A 151 2.71 -32.20 -1.64
C LEU A 151 3.59 -32.95 -2.65
N LEU A 152 4.75 -32.41 -3.01
CA LEU A 152 5.69 -33.04 -3.93
C LEU A 152 6.14 -34.42 -3.41
N LYS A 153 6.55 -34.51 -2.14
CA LYS A 153 6.91 -35.77 -1.50
C LYS A 153 5.73 -36.75 -1.43
N GLY A 154 4.52 -36.26 -1.21
CA GLY A 154 3.30 -37.07 -1.25
C GLY A 154 3.05 -37.68 -2.64
N PHE A 155 3.26 -36.90 -3.70
CA PHE A 155 3.19 -37.40 -5.08
C PHE A 155 4.25 -38.45 -5.38
N GLU A 156 5.49 -38.25 -4.94
CA GLU A 156 6.57 -39.24 -5.09
C GLU A 156 6.22 -40.57 -4.41
N GLN A 157 5.65 -40.51 -3.19
CA GLN A 157 5.22 -41.71 -2.47
C GLN A 157 4.03 -42.40 -3.15
N LEU A 158 3.06 -41.65 -3.67
CA LEU A 158 1.95 -42.19 -4.45
C LEU A 158 2.41 -42.84 -5.75
N GLN A 159 3.39 -42.24 -6.43
CA GLN A 159 3.99 -42.80 -7.63
C GLN A 159 4.74 -44.10 -7.32
N LEU A 160 5.47 -44.15 -6.19
CA LEU A 160 6.14 -45.35 -5.71
C LEU A 160 5.13 -46.46 -5.37
N LEU A 161 4.04 -46.14 -4.66
CA LEU A 161 2.93 -47.06 -4.40
C LEU A 161 2.28 -47.56 -5.69
N ALA A 162 2.00 -46.67 -6.64
CA ALA A 162 1.45 -47.02 -7.94
C ALA A 162 2.39 -47.96 -8.72
N SER A 163 3.71 -47.76 -8.63
CA SER A 163 4.71 -48.64 -9.24
C SER A 163 4.73 -50.04 -8.61
N HIS A 164 4.48 -50.15 -7.30
CA HIS A 164 4.33 -51.44 -6.61
C HIS A 164 3.05 -52.16 -7.02
N PHE A 165 1.95 -51.44 -7.24
CA PHE A 165 0.69 -52.07 -7.71
C PHE A 165 0.73 -52.48 -9.18
N SER A 166 1.43 -51.73 -10.03
CA SER A 166 1.61 -52.10 -11.44
C SER A 166 2.61 -53.25 -11.64
N THR A 167 3.48 -53.51 -10.66
CA THR A 167 4.36 -54.69 -10.64
C THR A 167 3.74 -55.89 -9.90
N ALA A 168 2.81 -55.66 -8.97
CA ALA A 168 2.13 -56.73 -8.20
C ALA A 168 0.94 -57.40 -8.92
N THR A 169 0.48 -56.88 -10.06
CA THR A 169 -0.63 -57.48 -10.85
C THR A 169 -0.19 -58.48 -11.92
N CYS A 170 1.04 -58.99 -11.88
CA CYS A 170 1.41 -60.20 -12.63
C CYS A 170 1.78 -61.33 -11.66
N LEU A 171 0.77 -61.91 -11.01
CA LEU A 171 0.81 -63.35 -10.77
C LEU A 171 0.44 -64.01 -12.11
N PRO A 172 1.33 -64.80 -12.74
CA PRO A 172 0.91 -65.63 -13.86
C PRO A 172 -0.08 -66.65 -13.28
N THR A 173 -1.35 -66.52 -13.64
CA THR A 173 -2.27 -67.64 -13.58
C THR A 173 -1.73 -68.67 -14.56
N ASN A 174 -0.99 -69.65 -14.02
CA ASN A 174 -0.70 -70.90 -14.70
C ASN A 174 -2.02 -71.62 -14.95
N ASP A 175 -2.68 -71.27 -16.04
CA ASP A 175 -3.61 -72.19 -16.69
C ASP A 175 -2.75 -73.15 -17.51
N THR A 176 -2.17 -74.12 -16.81
CA THR A 176 -1.71 -75.36 -17.43
C THR A 176 -2.91 -76.07 -18.04
N ASN A 177 -2.94 -76.09 -19.37
CA ASN A 177 -3.58 -77.15 -20.14
C ASN A 177 -3.14 -78.51 -19.59
N TYR A 178 -4.08 -79.35 -19.16
CA TYR A 178 -4.17 -80.79 -19.44
C TYR A 178 -5.56 -81.31 -19.06
#